data_AF-A0A496RYN6-F1
#
_entry.id   AF-A0A496RYN6-F1
#
_cell.length_a   1.000
_cell.length_b   1.000
_cell.length_c   1.000
_cell.angle_alpha   90.00
_cell.angle_beta   90.00
_cell.angle_gamma   90.00
#
_symmetry.space_group_name_H-M   'P 1'
#
loop_
_entity.id
_entity.type
_entity.pdbx_description
1 polymer ?
#
loop_
_entity_poly.entity_id
_entity_poly.type
_entity_poly.pdbx_seq_one_letter_code
_entity_poly.pdbx_strand_id
1 'polypeptide(L)'
;MSCRTRLCFDNFQGRTFFKAKVCGEKYTPRERRGGTWLRISLKCSRCSGTRRWWLVLPLSAVRFSVYLLFSSALCLSVVMFLAYPFDWSRLPRDAVLGVVFVLASGSSVLLVAKSGFSLERVKSLLYGNLLFASAKDLETIAFVLIPVVVCFFLFLRPMLYSFLDRESAKVLGVNAGLWEMLYFFMLGSSVAASSKIAGPVLVFCYLIVGPSAALLASRKLWLVISLAVSVNITATFGGMYWSYVRDLPTNQVISVFSCIIFLCALAVHIFKSLINKRII
;
A
#
# COMPACT_ATOMS: atom_id res chain seq x y z
N MET A 1 57.06 22.61 -1.76
CA MET A 1 56.86 23.83 -0.96
C MET A 1 55.37 24.15 -0.90
N SER A 2 54.91 24.44 0.31
CA SER A 2 53.52 24.58 0.75
C SER A 2 52.71 25.60 -0.05
N CYS A 3 51.44 25.29 -0.38
CA CYS A 3 50.43 26.34 -0.43
C CYS A 3 49.06 25.80 0.01
N ARG A 4 48.49 26.55 0.95
CA ARG A 4 47.45 26.19 1.90
C ARG A 4 46.08 26.53 1.29
N THR A 5 45.18 25.55 1.14
CA THR A 5 43.80 25.77 0.72
C THR A 5 43.06 26.56 1.80
N ARG A 6 42.73 27.81 1.51
CA ARG A 6 41.90 28.67 2.36
C ARG A 6 40.45 28.53 1.89
N LEU A 7 39.59 27.95 2.72
CA LEU A 7 38.14 27.92 2.54
C LEU A 7 37.58 29.25 3.07
N CYS A 8 37.05 30.10 2.19
CA CYS A 8 36.20 31.22 2.61
C CYS A 8 34.76 30.71 2.75
N PHE A 9 34.21 30.82 3.97
CA PHE A 9 32.78 30.73 4.22
C PHE A 9 32.23 32.15 4.26
N ASP A 10 31.41 32.50 3.27
CA ASP A 10 30.53 33.67 3.39
C ASP A 10 29.11 33.19 3.65
N ASN A 11 28.59 33.63 4.79
CA ASN A 11 27.24 33.40 5.24
C ASN A 11 26.38 34.56 4.73
N PHE A 12 25.45 34.29 3.81
CA PHE A 12 24.45 35.27 3.42
C PHE A 12 23.08 34.63 3.25
N GLN A 13 22.11 35.22 3.96
CA GLN A 13 20.72 34.83 4.08
C GLN A 13 20.01 34.64 2.72
N GLY A 14 19.15 33.63 2.66
CA GLY A 14 17.80 33.84 2.10
C GLY A 14 17.46 33.24 0.74
N ARG A 15 18.38 32.68 -0.06
CA ARG A 15 18.03 31.88 -1.25
C ARG A 15 19.08 30.79 -1.52
N THR A 16 18.67 29.52 -1.45
CA THR A 16 19.52 28.36 -1.71
C THR A 16 19.78 28.18 -3.22
N PHE A 17 20.67 29.01 -3.77
CA PHE A 17 21.30 28.79 -5.07
C PHE A 17 22.81 28.67 -4.89
N PHE A 18 23.32 27.43 -4.82
CA PHE A 18 24.75 27.15 -4.86
C PHE A 18 25.26 27.35 -6.29
N LYS A 19 25.96 28.47 -6.53
CA LYS A 19 26.60 28.77 -7.81
C LYS A 19 28.09 28.44 -7.73
N ALA A 20 28.47 27.23 -8.15
CA ALA A 20 29.87 26.91 -8.41
C ALA A 20 30.27 27.52 -9.77
N LYS A 21 31.20 28.48 -9.75
CA LYS A 21 31.76 29.12 -10.95
C LYS A 21 32.80 28.16 -11.55
N VAL A 22 32.46 27.48 -12.65
CA VAL A 22 33.41 26.71 -13.45
C VAL A 22 33.88 27.57 -14.62
N CYS A 23 35.20 27.63 -14.79
CA CYS A 23 35.89 28.37 -15.82
C CYS A 23 35.56 27.81 -17.21
N GLY A 24 35.08 28.69 -18.10
CA GLY A 24 35.26 28.60 -19.56
C GLY A 24 34.70 27.39 -20.30
N GLU A 25 33.39 27.31 -20.50
CA GLU A 25 32.81 26.87 -21.78
C GLU A 25 31.34 27.31 -21.88
N LYS A 26 30.99 28.02 -22.96
CA LYS A 26 29.62 28.51 -23.21
C LYS A 26 28.72 27.31 -23.51
N TYR A 27 27.82 26.96 -22.58
CA TYR A 27 26.77 25.97 -22.81
C TYR A 27 25.40 26.66 -22.77
N THR A 28 24.73 26.72 -23.91
CA THR A 28 23.35 27.23 -24.05
C THR A 28 22.37 26.32 -23.30
N PRO A 29 21.41 26.85 -22.50
CA PRO A 29 20.51 26.01 -21.73
C PRO A 29 19.36 25.50 -22.62
N ARG A 30 19.14 24.17 -22.60
CA ARG A 30 17.90 23.54 -23.09
C ARG A 30 17.01 23.31 -21.87
N GLU A 31 15.87 23.97 -21.84
CA GLU A 31 14.93 23.98 -20.72
C GLU A 31 14.24 22.62 -20.58
N ARG A 32 14.64 21.82 -19.57
CA ARG A 32 13.90 20.63 -19.13
C ARG A 32 13.36 20.85 -17.72
N ARG A 33 12.03 20.81 -17.63
CA ARG A 33 11.19 20.89 -16.43
C ARG A 33 11.65 19.96 -15.30
N GLY A 34 11.76 20.52 -14.11
CA GLY A 34 11.31 19.90 -12.85
C GLY A 34 12.18 18.76 -12.29
N GLY A 35 13.31 19.11 -11.67
CA GLY A 35 14.01 18.23 -10.75
C GLY A 35 15.18 18.93 -10.09
N THR A 36 15.28 18.88 -8.76
CA THR A 36 16.41 19.42 -7.99
C THR A 36 17.49 18.34 -7.88
N TRP A 37 18.69 18.59 -8.41
CA TRP A 37 19.77 17.61 -8.54
C TRP A 37 20.94 17.96 -7.62
N LEU A 38 21.32 17.06 -6.70
CA LEU A 38 22.55 17.20 -5.92
C LEU A 38 23.71 16.64 -6.75
N ARG A 39 24.64 17.51 -7.19
CA ARG A 39 25.79 17.13 -8.03
C ARG A 39 27.06 17.15 -7.18
N ILE A 40 27.53 15.99 -6.75
CA ILE A 40 28.83 15.86 -6.08
C ILE A 40 29.83 15.33 -7.11
N SER A 41 30.85 16.12 -7.43
CA SER A 41 31.91 15.74 -8.37
C SER A 41 33.23 15.63 -7.60
N LEU A 42 33.72 14.40 -7.42
CA LEU A 42 35.07 14.13 -6.92
C LEU A 42 35.95 13.80 -8.13
N LYS A 43 36.99 14.61 -8.35
CA LYS A 43 37.97 14.40 -9.43
C LYS A 43 39.25 13.85 -8.80
N CYS A 44 39.51 12.56 -8.97
CA CYS A 44 40.75 11.91 -8.56
C CYS A 44 41.79 12.07 -9.67
N SER A 45 42.97 12.61 -9.37
CA SER A 45 43.94 13.11 -10.36
C SER A 45 44.90 12.07 -10.93
N ARG A 46 44.68 10.76 -10.73
CA ARG A 46 45.74 9.77 -11.02
C ARG A 46 45.39 8.40 -11.61
N CYS A 47 44.22 8.22 -12.22
CA CYS A 47 43.94 6.99 -12.97
C CYS A 47 43.15 7.26 -14.25
N SER A 48 43.72 6.87 -15.39
CA SER A 48 43.08 6.82 -16.70
C SER A 48 41.97 5.79 -16.71
N GLY A 49 40.72 6.24 -16.63
CA GLY A 49 39.55 5.34 -16.69
C GLY A 49 38.40 5.85 -15.86
N THR A 50 37.68 6.85 -16.36
CA THR A 50 36.41 7.31 -15.74
C THR A 50 35.30 6.27 -15.95
N ARG A 51 35.29 5.20 -15.15
CA ARG A 51 34.06 4.41 -14.94
C ARG A 51 33.12 5.23 -14.06
N ARG A 52 32.13 5.82 -14.72
CA ARG A 52 31.13 6.69 -14.10
C ARG A 52 30.01 5.83 -13.52
N TRP A 53 30.19 5.37 -12.28
CA TRP A 53 29.12 4.68 -11.53
C TRP A 53 28.13 5.71 -11.02
N TRP A 54 26.93 5.72 -11.61
CA TRP A 54 25.81 6.52 -11.14
C TRP A 54 25.16 5.79 -9.97
N LEU A 55 25.56 6.11 -8.74
CA LEU A 55 24.76 5.78 -7.56
C LEU A 55 23.62 6.80 -7.50
N VAL A 56 22.54 6.50 -8.24
CA VAL A 56 21.29 7.26 -8.21
C VAL A 56 20.58 6.89 -6.91
N LEU A 57 20.94 7.54 -5.80
CA LEU A 57 20.09 7.54 -4.61
C LEU A 57 18.93 8.51 -4.89
N PRO A 58 17.69 8.01 -5.08
CA PRO A 58 16.58 8.90 -5.40
C PRO A 58 16.28 9.73 -4.15
N LEU A 59 16.32 11.07 -4.23
CA LEU A 59 15.79 11.91 -3.14
C LEU A 59 14.30 11.61 -2.86
N SER A 60 13.59 11.01 -3.83
CA SER A 60 12.25 10.43 -3.62
C SER A 60 12.26 9.25 -2.64
N ALA A 61 13.32 8.43 -2.61
CA ALA A 61 13.47 7.35 -1.65
C ALA A 61 13.66 7.87 -0.22
N VAL A 62 14.32 9.02 -0.03
CA VAL A 62 14.50 9.64 1.30
C VAL A 62 13.17 10.25 1.80
N ARG A 63 12.45 10.98 0.93
CA ARG A 63 11.11 11.48 1.24
C ARG A 63 10.14 10.33 1.55
N PHE A 64 10.18 9.28 0.74
CA PHE A 64 9.42 8.05 0.94
C PHE A 64 9.80 7.37 2.24
N SER A 65 11.09 7.33 2.60
CA SER A 65 11.60 6.74 3.85
C SER A 65 11.08 7.50 5.08
N VAL A 66 11.03 8.84 5.06
CA VAL A 66 10.45 9.62 6.18
C VAL A 66 8.94 9.40 6.32
N TYR A 67 8.19 9.41 5.21
CA TYR A 67 6.76 9.09 5.25
C TYR A 67 6.49 7.64 5.65
N LEU A 68 7.33 6.69 5.21
CA LEU A 68 7.27 5.28 5.60
C LEU A 68 7.54 5.12 7.09
N LEU A 69 8.55 5.79 7.64
CA LEU A 69 8.89 5.69 9.05
C LEU A 69 7.74 6.23 9.91
N PHE A 70 7.18 7.40 9.57
CA PHE A 70 6.06 7.98 10.31
C PHE A 70 4.78 7.15 10.17
N SER A 71 4.46 6.69 8.96
CA SER A 71 3.32 5.80 8.71
C SER A 71 3.50 4.47 9.42
N SER A 72 4.70 3.87 9.40
CA SER A 72 4.99 2.60 10.05
C SER A 72 4.90 2.72 11.58
N ALA A 73 5.29 3.85 12.16
CA ALA A 73 5.16 4.11 13.59
C ALA A 73 3.69 4.18 14.01
N LEU A 74 2.86 4.91 13.24
CA LEU A 74 1.41 4.96 13.46
C LEU A 74 0.74 3.61 13.23
N CYS A 75 1.16 2.87 12.20
CA CYS A 75 0.71 1.50 11.95
C CYS A 75 1.09 0.59 13.12
N LEU A 76 2.32 0.66 13.63
CA LEU A 76 2.78 -0.13 14.77
C LEU A 76 2.00 0.22 16.04
N SER A 77 1.69 1.48 16.30
CA SER A 77 0.86 1.84 17.47
C SER A 77 -0.56 1.28 17.38
N VAL A 78 -1.19 1.36 16.20
CA VAL A 78 -2.54 0.83 15.97
C VAL A 78 -2.55 -0.70 16.02
N VAL A 79 -1.54 -1.34 15.41
CA VAL A 79 -1.38 -2.79 15.42
C VAL A 79 -1.08 -3.29 16.82
N MET A 80 -0.27 -2.59 17.62
CA MET A 80 -0.01 -2.96 19.01
C MET A 80 -1.27 -2.84 19.86
N PHE A 81 -2.13 -1.85 19.59
CA PHE A 81 -3.45 -1.74 20.20
C PHE A 81 -4.39 -2.89 19.82
N LEU A 82 -4.41 -3.32 18.54
CA LEU A 82 -5.21 -4.45 18.04
C LEU A 82 -4.68 -5.82 18.47
N ALA A 83 -3.36 -5.96 18.59
CA ALA A 83 -2.69 -7.19 18.99
C ALA A 83 -2.70 -7.38 20.52
N TYR A 84 -2.87 -6.28 21.28
CA TYR A 84 -3.04 -6.36 22.72
C TYR A 84 -4.26 -7.26 23.01
N PRO A 85 -4.10 -8.29 23.86
CA PRO A 85 -5.18 -9.21 24.18
C PRO A 85 -6.21 -8.47 25.03
N PHE A 86 -7.08 -7.73 24.37
CA PHE A 86 -8.31 -7.31 25.02
C PHE A 86 -9.29 -8.49 24.96
N ASP A 87 -9.69 -8.99 26.11
CA ASP A 87 -10.71 -10.01 26.29
C ASP A 87 -12.13 -9.46 26.00
N TRP A 88 -12.33 -8.81 24.84
CA TRP A 88 -13.67 -8.52 24.31
C TRP A 88 -14.25 -9.83 23.75
N SER A 89 -14.62 -10.76 24.65
CA SER A 89 -14.98 -12.16 24.38
C SER A 89 -16.08 -12.45 23.35
N ARG A 90 -16.63 -11.42 22.69
CA ARG A 90 -17.74 -11.54 21.73
C ARG A 90 -17.53 -10.86 20.37
N LEU A 91 -16.51 -10.00 20.21
CA LEU A 91 -16.31 -9.32 18.93
C LEU A 91 -15.28 -10.05 18.06
N PRO A 92 -15.63 -10.41 16.81
CA PRO A 92 -14.64 -10.92 15.86
C PRO A 92 -13.63 -9.82 15.54
N ARG A 93 -12.36 -10.20 15.45
CA ARG A 93 -11.25 -9.26 15.23
C ARG A 93 -11.36 -8.51 13.90
N ASP A 94 -11.98 -9.14 12.91
CA ASP A 94 -12.26 -8.56 11.59
C ASP A 94 -13.24 -7.39 11.67
N ALA A 95 -14.20 -7.43 12.61
CA ALA A 95 -15.12 -6.31 12.83
C ALA A 95 -14.41 -5.11 13.45
N VAL A 96 -13.51 -5.34 14.42
CA VAL A 96 -12.68 -4.28 15.02
C VAL A 96 -11.79 -3.64 13.96
N LEU A 97 -11.15 -4.44 13.10
CA LEU A 97 -10.35 -3.96 11.98
C LEU A 97 -11.18 -3.07 11.04
N GLY A 98 -12.41 -3.46 10.73
CA GLY A 98 -13.34 -2.67 9.92
C GLY A 98 -13.71 -1.33 10.56
N VAL A 99 -14.02 -1.32 11.86
CA VAL A 99 -14.34 -0.09 12.59
C VAL A 99 -13.14 0.86 12.62
N VAL A 100 -11.94 0.35 12.94
CA VAL A 100 -10.71 1.15 12.94
C VAL A 100 -10.42 1.71 11.54
N PHE A 101 -10.61 0.92 10.49
CA PHE A 101 -10.44 1.36 9.11
C PHE A 101 -11.40 2.50 8.74
N VAL A 102 -12.68 2.38 9.09
CA VAL A 102 -13.68 3.43 8.81
C VAL A 102 -13.35 4.71 9.59
N LEU A 103 -12.95 4.61 10.85
CA LEU A 103 -12.50 5.76 11.66
C LEU A 103 -11.26 6.44 11.05
N ALA A 104 -10.26 5.66 10.65
CA ALA A 104 -9.03 6.18 10.04
C ALA A 104 -9.30 6.83 8.67
N SER A 105 -10.06 6.15 7.81
CA SER A 105 -10.41 6.68 6.49
C SER A 105 -11.30 7.92 6.60
N GLY A 106 -12.29 7.93 7.49
CA GLY A 106 -13.18 9.07 7.71
C GLY A 106 -12.46 10.28 8.30
N SER A 107 -11.61 10.07 9.31
CA SER A 107 -10.79 11.14 9.90
C SER A 107 -9.81 11.75 8.90
N SER A 108 -9.16 10.94 8.06
CA SER A 108 -8.32 11.41 6.96
C SER A 108 -9.07 12.38 6.04
N VAL A 109 -10.29 12.02 5.65
CA VAL A 109 -11.13 12.88 4.78
C VAL A 109 -11.55 14.16 5.49
N LEU A 110 -11.94 14.09 6.77
CA LEU A 110 -12.32 15.27 7.57
C LEU A 110 -11.16 16.28 7.72
N LEU A 111 -9.94 15.78 7.94
CA LEU A 111 -8.74 16.61 8.03
C LEU A 111 -8.44 17.32 6.69
N VAL A 112 -8.61 16.61 5.57
CA VAL A 112 -8.44 17.18 4.23
C VAL A 112 -9.57 18.18 3.92
N ALA A 113 -10.81 17.89 4.32
CA ALA A 113 -11.93 18.81 4.12
C ALA A 113 -11.74 20.13 4.87
N LYS A 114 -11.13 20.10 6.07
CA LYS A 114 -10.86 21.30 6.88
C LYS A 114 -9.74 22.18 6.32
N SER A 115 -8.84 21.65 5.49
CA SER A 115 -7.65 22.38 5.00
C SER A 115 -7.91 23.30 3.79
N GLY A 116 -9.18 23.52 3.42
CA GLY A 116 -9.56 24.50 2.38
C GLY A 116 -9.27 24.03 0.95
N PHE A 117 -9.02 22.74 0.73
CA PHE A 117 -8.89 22.18 -0.61
C PHE A 117 -10.21 22.25 -1.39
N SER A 118 -10.14 22.43 -2.71
CA SER A 118 -11.32 22.40 -3.57
C SER A 118 -12.02 21.03 -3.45
N LEU A 119 -13.35 21.06 -3.42
CA LEU A 119 -14.22 19.87 -3.29
C LEU A 119 -13.91 18.79 -4.34
N GLU A 120 -13.46 19.23 -5.51
CA GLU A 120 -13.01 18.41 -6.63
C GLU A 120 -11.73 17.61 -6.33
N ARG A 121 -10.77 18.21 -5.61
CA ARG A 121 -9.53 17.53 -5.18
C ARG A 121 -9.81 16.48 -4.12
N VAL A 122 -10.71 16.78 -3.18
CA VAL A 122 -11.17 15.81 -2.16
C VAL A 122 -11.85 14.60 -2.83
N LYS A 123 -12.70 14.86 -3.83
CA LYS A 123 -13.32 13.81 -4.64
C LYS A 123 -12.26 12.97 -5.36
N SER A 124 -11.26 13.58 -6.00
CA SER A 124 -10.20 12.79 -6.66
C SER A 124 -9.39 11.89 -5.72
N LEU A 125 -9.26 12.27 -4.43
CA LEU A 125 -8.58 11.46 -3.42
C LEU A 125 -9.44 10.30 -2.88
N LEU A 126 -10.74 10.52 -2.66
CA LEU A 126 -11.64 9.45 -2.19
C LEU A 126 -11.84 8.37 -3.24
N TYR A 127 -12.01 8.79 -4.48
CA TYR A 127 -12.40 7.90 -5.57
C TYR A 127 -11.18 7.12 -6.08
N GLY A 128 -9.97 7.64 -5.86
CA GLY A 128 -8.76 7.13 -6.50
C GLY A 128 -8.82 7.36 -8.01
N ASN A 129 -7.68 7.30 -8.69
CA ASN A 129 -7.66 7.48 -10.14
C ASN A 129 -6.85 6.37 -10.79
N LEU A 130 -7.51 5.24 -11.05
CA LEU A 130 -6.88 4.08 -11.69
C LEU A 130 -6.38 4.42 -13.10
N LEU A 131 -7.14 5.25 -13.84
CA LEU A 131 -6.81 5.65 -15.22
C LEU A 131 -5.58 6.56 -15.32
N PHE A 132 -5.32 7.38 -14.31
CA PHE A 132 -4.21 8.35 -14.31
C PHE A 132 -2.99 7.89 -13.50
N ALA A 133 -2.92 6.60 -13.17
CA ALA A 133 -1.78 6.04 -12.45
C ALA A 133 -0.49 6.18 -13.27
N SER A 134 0.52 6.85 -12.70
CA SER A 134 1.82 7.00 -13.35
C SER A 134 2.64 5.70 -13.23
N ALA A 135 3.48 5.40 -14.22
CA ALA A 135 4.40 4.25 -14.16
C ALA A 135 5.29 4.28 -12.91
N LYS A 136 5.66 5.48 -12.44
CA LYS A 136 6.43 5.65 -11.19
C LYS A 136 5.64 5.25 -9.95
N ASP A 137 4.35 5.55 -9.89
CA ASP A 137 3.51 5.13 -8.76
C ASP A 137 3.39 3.62 -8.72
N LEU A 138 3.24 2.98 -9.89
CA LEU A 138 3.19 1.53 -10.01
C LEU A 138 4.48 0.85 -9.56
N GLU A 139 5.64 1.38 -9.96
CA GLU A 139 6.95 0.87 -9.53
C GLU A 139 7.12 0.98 -8.00
N THR A 140 6.74 2.12 -7.41
CA THR A 140 6.83 2.30 -5.94
C THR A 140 5.92 1.34 -5.17
N ILE A 141 4.72 1.08 -5.67
CA ILE A 141 3.76 0.17 -5.03
C ILE A 141 4.22 -1.28 -5.16
N ALA A 142 4.71 -1.67 -6.34
CA ALA A 142 5.29 -2.98 -6.56
C ALA A 142 6.48 -3.26 -5.62
N PHE A 143 7.38 -2.27 -5.45
CA PHE A 143 8.53 -2.40 -4.55
C PHE A 143 8.14 -2.67 -3.09
N VAL A 144 6.99 -2.17 -2.64
CA VAL A 144 6.47 -2.42 -1.29
C VAL A 144 5.67 -3.72 -1.19
N LEU A 145 4.79 -3.99 -2.16
CA LEU A 145 3.88 -5.15 -2.10
C LEU A 145 4.59 -6.48 -2.36
N ILE A 146 5.56 -6.53 -3.27
CA ILE A 146 6.30 -7.78 -3.57
C ILE A 146 6.92 -8.40 -2.31
N PRO A 147 7.73 -7.70 -1.49
CA PRO A 147 8.30 -8.30 -0.29
C PRO A 147 7.23 -8.68 0.74
N VAL A 148 6.16 -7.90 0.87
CA VAL A 148 5.04 -8.23 1.78
C VAL A 148 4.37 -9.54 1.37
N VAL A 149 4.07 -9.72 0.08
CA VAL A 149 3.47 -10.96 -0.45
C VAL A 149 4.42 -12.14 -0.28
N VAL A 150 5.71 -11.97 -0.56
CA VAL A 150 6.72 -13.02 -0.36
C VAL A 150 6.79 -13.43 1.11
N CYS A 151 6.91 -12.48 2.03
CA CYS A 151 6.91 -12.78 3.45
C CYS A 151 5.60 -13.43 3.90
N PHE A 152 4.45 -13.00 3.38
CA PHE A 152 3.16 -13.61 3.69
C PHE A 152 3.11 -15.09 3.28
N PHE A 153 3.58 -15.45 2.09
CA PHE A 153 3.62 -16.84 1.65
C PHE A 153 4.62 -17.69 2.44
N LEU A 154 5.77 -17.13 2.84
CA LEU A 154 6.76 -17.82 3.67
C LEU A 154 6.23 -18.11 5.09
N PHE A 155 5.50 -17.16 5.68
CA PHE A 155 5.00 -17.25 7.06
C PHE A 155 3.51 -17.63 7.15
N LEU A 156 2.93 -18.15 6.07
CA LEU A 156 1.50 -18.48 6.00
C LEU A 156 1.07 -19.49 7.07
N ARG A 157 1.88 -20.53 7.31
CA ARG A 157 1.57 -21.60 8.29
C ARG A 157 1.50 -21.09 9.73
N PRO A 158 2.54 -20.43 10.30
CA PRO A 158 2.48 -19.95 11.68
C PRO A 158 1.43 -18.85 11.89
N MET A 159 1.22 -17.97 10.90
CA MET A 159 0.16 -16.96 10.96
C MET A 159 -1.22 -17.60 11.07
N LEU A 160 -1.51 -18.60 10.22
CA LEU A 160 -2.81 -19.27 10.22
C LEU A 160 -3.09 -20.02 11.54
N TYR A 161 -2.07 -20.69 12.09
CA TYR A 161 -2.20 -21.42 13.35
C TYR A 161 -2.58 -20.48 14.50
N SER A 162 -2.03 -19.27 14.49
CA SER A 162 -2.35 -18.25 15.48
C SER A 162 -3.80 -17.75 15.43
N PHE A 163 -4.44 -17.78 14.25
CA PHE A 163 -5.82 -17.34 14.06
C PHE A 163 -6.85 -18.42 14.33
N LEU A 164 -6.57 -19.69 13.98
CA LEU A 164 -7.51 -20.78 14.21
C LEU A 164 -7.64 -21.11 15.69
N ASP A 165 -6.53 -21.11 16.44
CA ASP A 165 -6.51 -21.70 17.76
C ASP A 165 -5.44 -21.08 18.67
N ARG A 166 -5.77 -19.90 19.23
CA ARG A 166 -4.84 -19.10 20.04
C ARG A 166 -4.44 -19.79 21.34
N GLU A 167 -5.38 -20.50 21.96
CA GLU A 167 -5.14 -21.29 23.18
C GLU A 167 -4.18 -22.45 22.89
N SER A 168 -4.43 -23.21 21.83
CA SER A 168 -3.57 -24.29 21.35
C SER A 168 -2.17 -23.78 21.01
N ALA A 169 -2.07 -22.64 20.32
CA ALA A 169 -0.80 -22.03 19.95
C ALA A 169 0.06 -21.65 21.19
N LYS A 170 -0.57 -21.13 22.25
CA LYS A 170 0.13 -20.83 23.51
C LYS A 170 0.64 -22.10 24.19
N VAL A 171 -0.14 -23.18 24.19
CA VAL A 171 0.26 -24.48 24.77
C VAL A 171 1.45 -25.08 24.01
N LEU A 172 1.50 -24.91 22.68
CA LEU A 172 2.62 -25.34 21.84
C LEU A 172 3.87 -24.42 21.92
N GLY A 173 3.85 -23.39 22.78
CA GLY A 173 4.97 -22.44 22.93
C GLY A 173 5.14 -21.47 21.77
N VAL A 174 4.17 -21.40 20.85
CA VAL A 174 4.17 -20.43 19.75
C VAL A 174 3.62 -19.11 20.27
N ASN A 175 4.41 -18.03 20.13
CA ASN A 175 3.97 -16.71 20.54
C ASN A 175 2.93 -16.13 19.56
N ALA A 176 1.67 -16.53 19.76
CA ALA A 176 0.52 -16.13 18.93
C ALA A 176 0.40 -14.59 18.79
N GLY A 177 0.72 -13.84 19.85
CA GLY A 177 0.66 -12.38 19.82
C GLY A 177 1.62 -11.76 18.81
N LEU A 178 2.85 -12.29 18.70
CA LEU A 178 3.83 -11.80 17.73
C LEU A 178 3.42 -12.07 16.28
N TRP A 179 2.87 -13.25 16.00
CA TRP A 179 2.44 -13.62 14.64
C TRP A 179 1.20 -12.85 14.21
N GLU A 180 0.24 -12.63 15.10
CA GLU A 180 -0.91 -11.74 14.86
C GLU A 180 -0.45 -10.31 14.58
N MET A 181 0.48 -9.79 15.38
CA MET A 181 1.04 -8.45 15.19
C MET A 181 1.72 -8.33 13.82
N LEU A 182 2.52 -9.32 13.43
CA LEU A 182 3.21 -9.35 12.15
C LEU A 182 2.20 -9.40 10.97
N TYR A 183 1.14 -10.19 11.09
CA TYR A 183 0.08 -10.28 10.07
C TYR A 183 -0.65 -8.95 9.89
N PHE A 184 -1.09 -8.31 10.98
CA PHE A 184 -1.78 -7.03 10.89
C PHE A 184 -0.86 -5.91 10.38
N PHE A 185 0.44 -5.96 10.69
CA PHE A 185 1.42 -5.05 10.12
C PHE A 185 1.56 -5.23 8.60
N MET A 186 1.69 -6.48 8.13
CA MET A 186 1.72 -6.79 6.69
C MET A 186 0.44 -6.35 5.99
N LEU A 187 -0.73 -6.68 6.55
CA LEU A 187 -2.03 -6.30 6.01
C LEU A 187 -2.17 -4.78 5.95
N GLY A 188 -1.86 -4.06 7.03
CA GLY A 188 -1.92 -2.60 7.10
C GLY A 188 -0.99 -1.94 6.09
N SER A 189 0.25 -2.43 5.94
CA SER A 189 1.20 -1.91 4.95
C SER A 189 0.72 -2.11 3.51
N SER A 190 0.14 -3.28 3.21
CA SER A 190 -0.45 -3.60 1.91
C SER A 190 -1.65 -2.70 1.59
N VAL A 191 -2.56 -2.52 2.55
CA VAL A 191 -3.74 -1.65 2.41
C VAL A 191 -3.33 -0.20 2.20
N ALA A 192 -2.38 0.31 3.00
CA ALA A 192 -1.87 1.68 2.88
C ALA A 192 -1.25 1.92 1.49
N ALA A 193 -0.36 1.03 1.02
CA ALA A 193 0.27 1.14 -0.29
C ALA A 193 -0.76 1.10 -1.43
N SER A 194 -1.74 0.19 -1.35
CA SER A 194 -2.76 -0.01 -2.38
C SER A 194 -3.77 1.14 -2.45
N SER A 195 -4.13 1.72 -1.30
CA SER A 195 -5.12 2.80 -1.19
C SER A 195 -4.76 4.06 -1.97
N LYS A 196 -3.48 4.28 -2.27
CA LYS A 196 -2.98 5.46 -3.00
C LYS A 196 -3.54 5.55 -4.42
N ILE A 197 -3.73 4.42 -5.10
CA ILE A 197 -4.25 4.36 -6.48
C ILE A 197 -5.73 3.97 -6.49
N ALA A 198 -6.05 2.89 -5.76
CA ALA A 198 -7.38 2.29 -5.74
C ALA A 198 -8.41 3.10 -4.93
N GLY A 199 -7.95 3.92 -3.99
CA GLY A 199 -8.79 4.52 -2.96
C GLY A 199 -9.12 3.53 -1.82
N PRO A 200 -9.50 4.05 -0.64
CA PRO A 200 -9.76 3.22 0.53
C PRO A 200 -10.97 2.28 0.36
N VAL A 201 -12.04 2.76 -0.29
CA VAL A 201 -13.30 2.02 -0.44
C VAL A 201 -13.11 0.73 -1.24
N LEU A 202 -12.40 0.79 -2.37
CA LEU A 202 -12.17 -0.37 -3.23
C LEU A 202 -11.24 -1.39 -2.57
N VAL A 203 -10.19 -0.94 -1.88
CA VAL A 203 -9.29 -1.85 -1.15
C VAL A 203 -10.04 -2.60 -0.05
N PHE A 204 -10.89 -1.91 0.69
CA PHE A 204 -11.73 -2.54 1.72
C PHE A 204 -12.73 -3.53 1.12
N CYS A 205 -13.32 -3.19 -0.02
CA CYS A 205 -14.20 -4.09 -0.77
C CYS A 205 -13.49 -5.40 -1.13
N TYR A 206 -12.29 -5.35 -1.72
CA TYR A 206 -11.52 -6.56 -2.03
C TYR A 206 -11.14 -7.39 -0.81
N LEU A 207 -10.86 -6.73 0.31
CA LEU A 207 -10.43 -7.38 1.55
C LEU A 207 -11.56 -8.20 2.18
N ILE A 208 -12.81 -7.78 2.02
CA ILE A 208 -13.98 -8.46 2.57
C ILE A 208 -14.61 -9.40 1.52
N VAL A 209 -14.94 -8.87 0.35
CA VAL A 209 -15.84 -9.52 -0.61
C VAL A 209 -15.19 -10.75 -1.26
N GLY A 210 -13.95 -10.62 -1.73
CA GLY A 210 -13.22 -11.71 -2.39
C GLY A 210 -13.03 -12.93 -1.49
N PRO A 211 -12.43 -12.78 -0.29
CA PRO A 211 -12.27 -13.87 0.66
C PRO A 211 -13.59 -14.48 1.12
N SER A 212 -14.62 -13.65 1.34
CA SER A 212 -15.95 -14.14 1.71
C SER A 212 -16.55 -15.01 0.61
N ALA A 213 -16.50 -14.57 -0.66
CA ALA A 213 -16.97 -15.37 -1.80
C ALA A 213 -16.20 -16.69 -1.95
N ALA A 214 -14.89 -16.67 -1.72
CA ALA A 214 -14.05 -17.87 -1.78
C ALA A 214 -14.35 -18.88 -0.66
N LEU A 215 -14.63 -18.40 0.55
CA LEU A 215 -15.02 -19.25 1.70
C LEU A 215 -16.33 -20.01 1.46
N LEU A 216 -17.27 -19.40 0.71
CA LEU A 216 -18.51 -20.07 0.33
C LEU A 216 -18.28 -21.23 -0.65
N ALA A 217 -17.21 -21.16 -1.45
CA ALA A 217 -16.91 -22.16 -2.46
C ALA A 217 -16.07 -23.33 -1.94
N SER A 218 -15.15 -23.12 -0.99
CA SER A 218 -14.23 -24.15 -0.52
C SER A 218 -13.82 -23.98 0.94
N ARG A 219 -13.45 -25.11 1.58
CA ARG A 219 -12.88 -25.14 2.94
C ARG A 219 -11.36 -25.35 2.98
N LYS A 220 -10.72 -25.66 1.84
CA LYS A 220 -9.26 -25.86 1.78
C LYS A 220 -8.57 -24.50 1.64
N LEU A 221 -7.67 -24.16 2.57
CA LEU A 221 -7.01 -22.86 2.61
C LEU A 221 -6.35 -22.44 1.29
N TRP A 222 -5.56 -23.32 0.68
CA TRP A 222 -4.88 -23.04 -0.58
C TRP A 222 -5.86 -22.74 -1.73
N LEU A 223 -6.98 -23.46 -1.77
CA LEU A 223 -8.04 -23.20 -2.74
C LEU A 223 -8.75 -21.88 -2.45
N VAL A 224 -9.01 -21.56 -1.18
CA VAL A 224 -9.62 -20.29 -0.77
C VAL A 224 -8.76 -19.10 -1.21
N ILE A 225 -7.45 -19.13 -0.97
CA ILE A 225 -6.53 -18.05 -1.37
C ILE A 225 -6.55 -17.89 -2.89
N SER A 226 -6.40 -18.99 -3.64
CA SER A 226 -6.42 -18.95 -5.11
C SER A 226 -7.77 -18.46 -5.66
N LEU A 227 -8.88 -18.90 -5.07
CA LEU A 227 -10.22 -18.50 -5.48
C LEU A 227 -10.47 -17.02 -5.18
N ALA A 228 -10.09 -16.52 -4.00
CA ALA A 228 -10.25 -15.12 -3.63
C ALA A 228 -9.52 -14.19 -4.61
N VAL A 229 -8.28 -14.55 -4.97
CA VAL A 229 -7.49 -13.81 -5.97
C VAL A 229 -8.19 -13.86 -7.32
N SER A 230 -8.63 -15.04 -7.77
CA SER A 230 -9.31 -15.18 -9.06
C SER A 230 -10.61 -14.37 -9.14
N VAL A 231 -11.40 -14.33 -8.06
CA VAL A 231 -12.66 -13.55 -7.96
C VAL A 231 -12.36 -12.05 -8.03
N ASN A 232 -11.34 -11.57 -7.32
CA ASN A 232 -10.99 -10.16 -7.37
C ASN A 232 -10.45 -9.75 -8.77
N ILE A 233 -9.68 -10.63 -9.42
CA ILE A 233 -9.19 -10.40 -10.79
C ILE A 233 -10.37 -10.32 -11.77
N THR A 234 -11.29 -11.29 -11.75
CA THR A 234 -12.46 -11.27 -12.64
C THR A 234 -13.36 -10.07 -12.36
N ALA A 235 -13.51 -9.67 -11.10
CA ALA A 235 -14.26 -8.49 -10.73
C ALA A 235 -13.64 -7.20 -11.29
N THR A 236 -12.30 -7.12 -11.28
CA THR A 236 -11.55 -5.98 -11.81
C THR A 236 -11.70 -5.88 -13.33
N PHE A 237 -11.46 -6.97 -14.06
CA PHE A 237 -11.60 -6.98 -15.51
C PHE A 237 -13.05 -6.74 -15.95
N GLY A 238 -14.02 -7.38 -15.30
CA GLY A 238 -15.45 -7.19 -15.60
C GLY A 238 -15.93 -5.78 -15.28
N GLY A 239 -15.56 -5.24 -14.11
CA GLY A 239 -15.89 -3.88 -13.72
C GLY A 239 -15.24 -2.83 -14.61
N MET A 240 -13.98 -3.04 -15.02
CA MET A 240 -13.26 -2.14 -15.92
C MET A 240 -13.88 -2.12 -17.33
N TYR A 241 -14.26 -3.28 -17.86
CA TYR A 241 -14.99 -3.37 -19.13
C TYR A 241 -16.33 -2.61 -19.07
N TRP A 242 -17.10 -2.82 -18.01
CA TRP A 242 -18.38 -2.12 -17.83
C TRP A 242 -18.21 -0.61 -17.68
N SER A 243 -17.17 -0.20 -16.96
CA SER A 243 -16.83 1.21 -16.77
C SER A 243 -16.47 1.89 -18.08
N TYR A 244 -15.76 1.19 -18.97
CA TYR A 244 -15.37 1.70 -20.28
C TYR A 244 -16.58 1.94 -21.20
N VAL A 245 -17.59 1.06 -21.16
CA VAL A 245 -18.79 1.20 -22.00
C VAL A 245 -19.73 2.31 -21.51
N ARG A 246 -19.71 2.61 -20.21
CA ARG A 246 -20.68 3.53 -19.57
C ARG A 246 -20.09 4.86 -19.12
N ASP A 247 -18.81 5.13 -19.38
CA ASP A 247 -18.07 6.32 -18.93
C ASP A 247 -18.29 6.64 -17.43
N LEU A 248 -18.37 5.60 -16.62
CA LEU A 248 -18.55 5.69 -15.16
C LEU A 248 -17.19 5.73 -14.46
N PRO A 249 -17.12 6.17 -13.19
CA PRO A 249 -15.86 6.15 -12.45
C PRO A 249 -15.47 4.70 -12.11
N THR A 250 -14.31 4.25 -12.59
CA THR A 250 -13.88 2.84 -12.59
C THR A 250 -13.93 2.18 -11.23
N ASN A 251 -13.44 2.86 -10.20
CA ASN A 251 -13.23 2.24 -8.90
C ASN A 251 -14.56 1.86 -8.23
N GLN A 252 -15.60 2.69 -8.39
CA GLN A 252 -16.92 2.40 -7.86
C GLN A 252 -17.59 1.28 -8.63
N VAL A 253 -17.46 1.26 -9.97
CA VAL A 253 -18.00 0.18 -10.79
C VAL A 253 -17.39 -1.15 -10.42
N ILE A 254 -16.07 -1.21 -10.21
CA ILE A 254 -15.38 -2.44 -9.81
C ILE A 254 -15.83 -2.92 -8.41
N SER A 255 -16.03 -2.01 -7.45
CA SER A 255 -16.57 -2.39 -6.13
C SER A 255 -17.99 -2.96 -6.24
N VAL A 256 -18.87 -2.31 -7.00
CA VAL A 256 -20.23 -2.81 -7.23
C VAL A 256 -20.21 -4.18 -7.92
N PHE A 257 -19.36 -4.35 -8.93
CA PHE A 257 -19.22 -5.62 -9.64
C PHE A 257 -18.70 -6.75 -8.74
N SER A 258 -17.75 -6.44 -7.84
CA SER A 258 -17.28 -7.39 -6.81
C SER A 258 -18.43 -7.83 -5.89
N CYS A 259 -19.25 -6.87 -5.42
CA CYS A 259 -20.41 -7.18 -4.60
C CYS A 259 -21.45 -8.04 -5.33
N ILE A 260 -21.68 -7.79 -6.62
CA ILE A 260 -22.58 -8.62 -7.45
C ILE A 260 -22.06 -10.05 -7.52
N ILE A 261 -20.77 -10.26 -7.77
CA ILE A 261 -20.18 -11.61 -7.80
C ILE A 261 -20.37 -12.33 -6.45
N PHE A 262 -20.17 -11.63 -5.34
CA PHE A 262 -20.42 -12.20 -4.01
C PHE A 262 -21.89 -12.55 -3.78
N LEU A 263 -22.83 -11.69 -4.17
CA LEU A 263 -24.26 -11.98 -4.08
C LEU A 263 -24.65 -13.19 -4.93
N CYS A 264 -24.08 -13.35 -6.12
CA CYS A 264 -24.26 -14.53 -6.96
C CYS A 264 -23.71 -15.79 -6.28
N ALA A 265 -22.50 -15.73 -5.71
CA ALA A 265 -21.91 -16.84 -4.96
C ALA A 265 -22.77 -17.23 -3.75
N LEU A 266 -23.29 -16.25 -3.02
CA LEU A 266 -24.20 -16.44 -1.89
C LEU A 266 -25.51 -17.10 -2.35
N ALA A 267 -26.12 -16.62 -3.43
CA ALA A 267 -27.35 -17.18 -3.97
C ALA A 267 -27.17 -18.66 -4.36
N VAL A 268 -26.08 -19.00 -5.06
CA VAL A 268 -25.76 -20.39 -5.44
C VAL A 268 -25.58 -21.28 -4.21
N HIS A 269 -24.86 -20.79 -3.19
CA HIS A 269 -24.64 -21.54 -1.95
C HIS A 269 -25.96 -21.79 -1.21
N ILE A 270 -26.82 -20.78 -1.09
CA ILE A 270 -28.16 -20.92 -0.48
C ILE A 270 -29.00 -21.92 -1.27
N PHE A 271 -29.02 -21.81 -2.61
CA PHE A 271 -29.81 -22.69 -3.46
C PHE A 271 -29.39 -24.16 -3.29
N LYS A 272 -28.08 -24.43 -3.26
CA LYS A 272 -27.52 -25.76 -3.00
C LYS A 272 -27.88 -26.27 -1.61
N SER A 273 -27.84 -25.41 -0.59
CA SER A 273 -28.25 -25.77 0.77
C SER A 273 -29.74 -26.09 0.88
N LEU A 274 -30.59 -25.37 0.14
CA LEU A 274 -32.04 -25.60 0.14
C LEU A 274 -32.40 -26.91 -0.56
N ILE A 275 -31.75 -27.23 -1.69
CA ILE A 275 -31.93 -28.51 -2.39
C ILE A 275 -31.51 -29.67 -1.47
N ASN A 276 -30.36 -29.55 -0.80
CA ASN A 276 -29.87 -30.62 0.07
C ASN A 276 -30.76 -30.85 1.30
N LYS A 277 -31.41 -29.79 1.82
CA LYS A 277 -32.38 -29.93 2.93
C LYS A 277 -33.73 -30.49 2.50
N ARG A 278 -34.10 -30.44 1.22
CA ARG A 278 -35.36 -30.97 0.70
C ARG A 278 -35.28 -32.46 0.35
N ILE A 279 -34.07 -33.03 0.30
CA ILE A 279 -33.81 -34.45 -0.07
C ILE A 279 -33.67 -35.35 1.18
N ILE A 280 -33.71 -34.78 2.38
CA ILE A 280 -33.69 -35.47 3.68
C ILE A 280 -35.06 -35.32 4.31
#